data_AF-A0A5S5BZD3-F1
#
_entry.id   AF-A0A5S5BZD3-F1
#
_cell.length_a   1.000
_cell.length_b   1.000
_cell.length_c   1.000
_cell.angle_alpha   90.00
_cell.angle_beta   90.00
_cell.angle_gamma   90.00
#
_symmetry.space_group_name_H-M   'P 1'
#
loop_
_entity.id
_entity.type
_entity.pdbx_description
1 polymer ?
#
loop_
_entity_poly.entity_id
_entity_poly.type
_entity_poly.pdbx_seq_one_letter_code
_entity_poly.pdbx_strand_id
1 'polypeptide(L)'
;MINVYLDDFRPCPAGFVLAKNAEECILLLEGEQIGILSLDFDLGWGQPTGLHVVQAMVEKGLYPQEVFLHTSSPSGKMQMYQLLLRHAPEHVRLHNGPMAG
;
A
#
# COMPACT_ATOMS: atom_id res chain seq x y z
N MET A 1 -4.36 15.51 4.65
CA MET A 1 -3.87 14.58 3.61
C MET A 1 -2.50 14.11 4.02
N ILE A 2 -2.31 12.80 4.15
CA ILE A 2 -1.05 12.19 4.61
C ILE A 2 -0.48 11.26 3.54
N ASN A 3 0.80 10.92 3.67
CA ASN A 3 1.42 9.85 2.90
C ASN A 3 1.69 8.67 3.82
N VAL A 4 1.42 7.46 3.38
CA VAL A 4 1.53 6.25 4.19
C VAL A 4 2.57 5.30 3.59
N TYR A 5 3.46 4.81 4.45
CA TYR A 5 4.47 3.81 4.11
C TYR A 5 4.16 2.55 4.93
N LEU A 6 3.72 1.49 4.26
CA LEU A 6 3.42 0.20 4.88
C LEU A 6 4.66 -0.70 4.81
N ASP A 7 5.33 -0.88 5.94
CA ASP A 7 6.53 -1.70 6.04
C ASP A 7 6.81 -2.08 7.51
N ASP A 8 7.12 -3.36 7.76
CA ASP A 8 7.45 -3.85 9.10
C ASP A 8 8.95 -3.66 9.43
N PHE A 9 9.81 -3.61 8.41
CA PHE A 9 11.25 -3.73 8.53
C PHE A 9 12.03 -2.46 8.16
N ARG A 10 11.75 -1.85 7.00
CA ARG A 10 12.52 -0.71 6.46
C ARG A 10 12.23 0.58 7.25
N PRO A 11 13.19 1.53 7.26
CA PRO A 11 12.95 2.85 7.85
C PRO A 11 11.89 3.61 7.04
N CYS A 12 10.98 4.27 7.77
CA CYS A 12 9.97 5.13 7.15
C CYS A 12 10.63 6.37 6.51
N PRO A 13 10.35 6.69 5.24
CA PRO A 13 10.82 7.92 4.61
C PRO A 13 10.29 9.18 5.32
N ALA A 14 11.04 10.28 5.23
CA ALA A 14 10.60 11.57 5.78
C ALA A 14 9.31 12.03 5.09
N GLY A 15 8.36 12.55 5.88
CA GLY A 15 7.05 13.00 5.37
C GLY A 15 6.03 11.88 5.17
N PHE A 16 6.34 10.64 5.59
CA PHE A 16 5.42 9.52 5.61
C PHE A 16 5.03 9.14 7.05
N VAL A 17 3.78 8.71 7.19
CA VAL A 17 3.28 7.99 8.36
C VAL A 17 3.57 6.50 8.14
N LEU A 18 4.19 5.85 9.12
CA LEU A 18 4.49 4.43 9.05
C LEU A 18 3.28 3.62 9.52
N ALA A 19 2.83 2.67 8.69
CA ALA A 19 1.98 1.57 9.11
C ALA A 19 2.85 0.32 9.26
N LYS A 20 2.91 -0.26 10.46
CA LYS A 20 3.78 -1.42 10.74
C LYS A 20 3.19 -2.75 10.32
N ASN A 21 1.88 -2.79 10.07
CA ASN A 21 1.15 -4.00 9.68
C ASN A 21 -0.08 -3.62 8.84
N ALA A 22 -0.76 -4.64 8.30
CA ALA A 22 -1.91 -4.45 7.44
C ALA A 22 -3.09 -3.75 8.15
N GLU A 23 -3.33 -4.07 9.43
CA GLU A 23 -4.46 -3.51 10.20
C GLU A 23 -4.29 -2.00 10.39
N GLU A 24 -3.10 -1.56 10.82
CA GLU A 24 -2.77 -0.12 10.94
C GLU A 24 -2.92 0.60 9.60
N CYS A 25 -2.48 -0.02 8.50
CA CYS A 25 -2.61 0.59 7.18
C CYS A 25 -4.08 0.75 6.76
N ILE A 26 -4.92 -0.25 7.04
CA ILE A 26 -6.35 -0.20 6.73
C ILE A 26 -7.04 0.87 7.59
N LEU A 27 -6.70 0.97 8.87
CA LEU A 27 -7.24 2.02 9.75
C LEU A 27 -6.90 3.43 9.24
N LEU A 28 -5.67 3.64 8.75
CA LEU A 28 -5.29 4.91 8.14
C LEU A 28 -6.06 5.18 6.83
N LEU A 29 -6.25 4.16 6.00
CA LEU A 29 -7.05 4.25 4.78
C LEU A 29 -8.52 4.63 5.04
N GLU A 30 -9.09 4.18 6.17
CA GLU A 30 -10.46 4.48 6.57
C GLU A 30 -10.61 5.85 7.23
N GLY A 31 -9.61 6.28 8.00
CA GLY A 31 -9.67 7.49 8.81
C GLY A 31 -9.14 8.75 8.12
N GLU A 32 -8.28 8.60 7.11
CA GLU A 32 -7.51 9.71 6.55
C GLU A 32 -7.61 9.78 5.02
N GLN A 33 -7.48 11.00 4.50
CA GLN A 33 -7.27 11.18 3.07
C GLN A 33 -5.81 10.93 2.71
N ILE A 34 -5.53 9.86 1.98
CA ILE A 34 -4.16 9.48 1.61
C ILE A 34 -3.79 10.04 0.23
N GLY A 35 -2.67 10.77 0.18
CA GLY A 35 -2.03 11.20 -1.05
C GLY A 35 -1.28 10.04 -1.68
N ILE A 36 -0.15 9.67 -1.06
CA ILE A 36 0.70 8.55 -1.51
C ILE A 36 0.57 7.37 -0.56
N LEU A 37 0.34 6.18 -1.09
CA LEU A 37 0.46 4.91 -0.38
C LEU A 37 1.60 4.08 -0.98
N SER A 38 2.60 3.76 -0.19
CA SER A 38 3.66 2.83 -0.59
C SER A 38 3.47 1.50 0.14
N LEU A 39 3.43 0.40 -0.60
CA LEU A 39 3.11 -0.93 -0.07
C LEU A 39 4.32 -1.89 -0.12
N ASP A 40 4.65 -2.48 1.02
CA ASP A 40 5.33 -3.78 1.06
C ASP A 40 4.32 -4.93 1.08
N PHE A 41 4.67 -6.04 0.45
CA PHE A 41 3.89 -7.27 0.48
C PHE A 41 4.18 -8.08 1.76
N ASP A 42 5.46 -8.22 2.12
CA ASP A 42 5.88 -9.07 3.23
C ASP A 42 5.84 -8.27 4.53
N LEU A 43 4.98 -8.63 5.48
CA LEU A 43 4.77 -7.92 6.75
C LEU A 43 5.02 -8.81 7.96
N GLY A 44 5.97 -9.73 7.81
CA GLY A 44 6.33 -10.71 8.83
C GLY A 44 5.60 -12.05 8.71
N TRP A 45 6.14 -13.06 9.39
CA TRP A 45 5.65 -14.44 9.30
C TRP A 45 4.27 -14.60 9.96
N GLY A 46 3.34 -15.23 9.25
CA GLY A 46 1.97 -15.46 9.74
C GLY A 46 1.10 -14.21 9.82
N GLN A 47 1.58 -13.06 9.35
CA GLN A 47 0.83 -11.82 9.31
C GLN A 47 0.07 -11.66 7.99
N PRO A 48 -1.04 -10.90 7.99
CA PRO A 48 -1.64 -10.44 6.75
C PRO A 48 -0.62 -9.65 5.92
N THR A 49 -0.53 -9.97 4.64
CA THR A 49 0.38 -9.34 3.69
C THR A 49 -0.17 -8.02 3.15
N GLY A 50 0.65 -7.25 2.42
CA GLY A 50 0.18 -6.07 1.68
C GLY A 50 -0.96 -6.37 0.70
N LEU A 51 -1.12 -7.63 0.24
CA LEU A 51 -2.27 -8.03 -0.57
C LEU A 51 -3.60 -7.93 0.20
N HIS A 52 -3.61 -8.18 1.51
CA HIS A 52 -4.81 -7.99 2.33
C HIS A 52 -5.23 -6.53 2.39
N VAL A 53 -4.25 -5.60 2.43
CA VAL A 53 -4.52 -4.16 2.35
C VAL A 53 -5.16 -3.81 1.00
N VAL A 54 -4.60 -4.30 -0.11
CA VAL A 54 -5.17 -4.06 -1.44
C VAL A 54 -6.58 -4.66 -1.58
N GLN A 55 -6.83 -5.85 -1.03
CA GLN A 55 -8.18 -6.44 -1.01
C GLN A 55 -9.16 -5.55 -0.25
N ALA A 56 -8.78 -5.08 0.94
CA ALA A 56 -9.61 -4.15 1.72
C ALA A 56 -9.87 -2.83 0.99
N MET A 57 -8.86 -2.28 0.29
CA MET A 57 -9.02 -1.09 -0.56
C MET A 57 -10.09 -1.32 -1.63
N VAL A 58 -10.04 -2.45 -2.32
CA VAL A 58 -11.01 -2.80 -3.36
C VAL A 58 -12.40 -3.00 -2.78
N GLU A 59 -12.53 -3.75 -1.69
CA GLU A 59 -13.81 -4.07 -1.05
C GLU A 59 -14.51 -2.82 -0.50
N LYS A 60 -13.74 -1.88 0.05
CA LYS A 60 -14.27 -0.69 0.74
C LYS A 60 -14.24 0.57 -0.13
N GLY A 61 -13.63 0.51 -1.32
CA GLY A 61 -13.47 1.67 -2.20
C GLY A 61 -12.48 2.71 -1.68
N LEU A 62 -11.48 2.28 -0.89
CA LEU A 62 -10.49 3.17 -0.26
C LEU A 62 -9.28 3.34 -1.18
N TYR A 63 -9.26 4.41 -1.96
CA TYR A 63 -8.20 4.66 -2.92
C TYR A 63 -7.43 5.95 -2.61
N PRO A 64 -6.09 5.88 -2.48
CA PRO A 64 -5.23 7.07 -2.42
C PRO A 64 -5.09 7.71 -3.82
N GLN A 65 -4.43 8.85 -3.89
CA GLN A 65 -4.12 9.47 -5.20
C GLN A 65 -3.05 8.69 -5.96
N GLU A 66 -2.06 8.15 -5.25
CA GLU A 66 -0.94 7.41 -5.84
C GLU A 66 -0.60 6.16 -5.03
N VAL A 67 -0.27 5.06 -5.73
CA VAL A 67 0.17 3.81 -5.12
C VAL A 67 1.52 3.38 -5.70
N PHE A 68 2.48 3.12 -4.81
CA PHE A 68 3.79 2.53 -5.12
C PHE A 68 3.94 1.15 -4.48
N LEU A 69 4.72 0.27 -5.11
CA LEU A 69 4.99 -1.08 -4.61
C LEU A 69 6.48 -1.24 -4.33
N HIS A 70 6.88 -1.10 -3.06
CA HIS A 70 8.28 -1.14 -2.61
C HIS A 70 8.70 -2.50 -2.06
N THR A 71 8.07 -3.57 -2.52
CA THR A 71 8.33 -4.92 -2.03
C THR A 71 9.48 -5.64 -2.72
N SER A 72 10.14 -6.53 -1.98
CA SER A 72 11.14 -7.47 -2.51
C SER A 72 10.51 -8.77 -3.05
N SER A 73 9.22 -9.03 -2.82
CA SER A 73 8.51 -10.21 -3.34
C SER A 73 7.96 -9.97 -4.75
N PRO A 74 8.53 -10.57 -5.81
CA PRO A 74 8.06 -10.31 -7.18
C PRO A 74 6.64 -10.85 -7.43
N SER A 75 6.32 -12.01 -6.85
CA SER A 75 4.98 -12.62 -6.96
C SER A 75 3.94 -11.83 -6.16
N GLY A 76 4.30 -11.38 -4.95
CA GLY A 76 3.45 -10.52 -4.13
C GLY A 76 3.16 -9.18 -4.81
N LYS A 77 4.20 -8.56 -5.38
CA LYS A 77 4.07 -7.34 -6.18
C LYS A 77 3.09 -7.51 -7.33
N MET A 78 3.22 -8.58 -8.11
CA MET A 78 2.36 -8.82 -9.27
C MET A 78 0.90 -9.03 -8.85
N GLN A 79 0.64 -9.76 -7.77
CA GLN A 79 -0.71 -9.95 -7.23
C GLN A 79 -1.35 -8.62 -6.84
N MET A 80 -0.64 -7.79 -6.06
CA MET A 80 -1.13 -6.46 -5.67
C MET A 80 -1.36 -5.57 -6.90
N TYR A 81 -0.37 -5.49 -7.80
CA TYR A 81 -0.45 -4.62 -8.97
C TYR A 81 -1.61 -5.00 -9.90
N GLN A 82 -1.82 -6.29 -10.17
CA GLN A 82 -2.91 -6.76 -11.02
C GLN A 82 -4.28 -6.48 -10.41
N LEU A 83 -4.40 -6.64 -9.09
CA LEU A 83 -5.64 -6.36 -8.38
C LEU A 83 -5.96 -4.86 -8.40
N LEU A 84 -4.97 -4.00 -8.14
CA LEU A 84 -5.10 -2.54 -8.28
C LEU A 84 -5.45 -2.15 -9.71
N LEU A 85 -4.74 -2.67 -10.72
CA LEU A 85 -4.97 -2.33 -12.12
C LEU A 85 -6.39 -2.66 -12.59
N ARG A 86 -7.02 -3.70 -12.02
CA ARG A 86 -8.37 -4.12 -12.38
C ARG A 86 -9.47 -3.27 -11.73
N HIS A 87 -9.23 -2.74 -10.53
CA HIS A 87 -10.28 -2.16 -9.68
C HIS A 87 -10.08 -0.69 -9.33
N ALA A 88 -8.86 -0.18 -9.38
CA ALA A 88 -8.57 1.21 -9.08
C ALA A 88 -9.25 2.13 -10.10
N PRO A 89 -9.90 3.23 -9.66
CA PRO A 89 -10.42 4.25 -10.54
C PRO A 89 -9.33 4.87 -11.43
N GLU A 90 -9.71 5.39 -12.60
CA GLU A 90 -8.77 5.97 -13.59
C GLU A 90 -7.91 7.13 -13.03
N HIS A 91 -8.40 7.83 -12.00
CA HIS A 91 -7.67 8.94 -11.39
C HIS A 91 -6.53 8.50 -10.45
N VAL A 92 -6.47 7.22 -10.09
CA VAL A 92 -5.43 6.68 -9.20
C VAL A 92 -4.17 6.36 -10.02
N ARG A 93 -3.04 6.96 -9.66
CA ARG A 93 -1.75 6.65 -10.30
C ARG A 93 -1.13 5.41 -9.68
N LEU A 94 -0.87 4.39 -10.50
CA LEU A 94 -0.27 3.12 -10.06
C LEU A 94 1.17 3.01 -10.56
N HIS A 95 2.09 2.69 -9.65
CA HIS A 95 3.51 2.49 -9.92
C HIS A 95 3.94 1.08 -9.52
N ASN A 96 4.42 0.28 -10.47
CA ASN A 96 4.88 -1.11 -10.25
C ASN A 96 6.31 -1.20 -9.67
N GLY A 97 6.67 -0.25 -8.80
CA GLY A 97 7.98 -0.13 -8.21
C GLY A 97 8.01 0.86 -7.05
N PRO A 98 9.17 0.99 -6.37
CA PRO A 98 9.33 1.91 -5.26
C PRO A 98 9.26 3.36 -5.74
N MET A 99 9.08 4.28 -4.79
CA MET A 99 9.20 5.72 -5.05
C MET A 99 10.62 6.03 -5.53
N ALA A 100 10.75 6.87 -6.56
CA ALA A 100 12.06 7.39 -6.96
C ALA A 100 12.60 8.26 -5.83
N GLY A 101 13.85 8.01 -5.42
CA GLY A 101 14.57 8.83 -4.44
C GLY A 101 15.08 10.14 -5.04
#